data_AF-A0A1Y4QBB1-F1
#
_entry.id   AF-A0A1Y4QBB1-F1
#
_cell.length_a   1.000
_cell.length_b   1.000
_cell.length_c   1.000
_cell.angle_alpha   90.00
_cell.angle_beta   90.00
_cell.angle_gamma   90.00
#
_symmetry.space_group_name_H-M   'P 1'
#
loop_
_entity.id
_entity.type
_entity.pdbx_description
1 polymer ?
#
loop_
_entity_poly.entity_id
_entity_poly.type
_entity_poly.pdbx_seq_one_letter_code
_entity_poly.pdbx_strand_id
1 'polypeptide(L)'
;MKISQDIHYIGVNDHQVDLFEGQYVVPNGMAYNSYVIMDEKIAVMDTVDINFTHEWLDNLDDVLNGKTPDYLIVQHMEPDHSANILNFIKTYPDATIVANAKTFVMMDQFFDLDSSVKRLEVKNGETLSLGQHDLTFVFAPMVHWPEVMVTYDSKDKVLFSADGFGKFGANDVEEDWACEARRYYIGIVGKYGAQVQALLKKAANLDIQTICPLHGPVLTENLGYYLNLYNIWSSYGVESEGIVIAYTSVYGNTKKAVELLAEKLKEKGCPKVAIHDLARDDIAEAVEDAFRYGKLVLATTTYNADVFPFMKEFINHLTERNFQNRTVALIENGSWSPLANKTMKEMLSGCKNITFTNNSVTIKSAVKNDTIEAIDKLSDELCQNYIAQSDDKANKHDMSALFKIGYGLYVVTSNDGKKDNGLIVNTVTQVSDSPNRVAVNINKQNYSHHVIKQTGKLNVNCLSVEAPFSVFERFGFQSGRTVDKFADFKPLYSDNGLAFLPRYINAFMSLEVENYVDLDTHGMFICKVSEARVMSDKETMSYNYYQDHVKPKPNTDGKKGFVCKVCGYIYEGDTLPDDYICPLCKHGAIDFEPIED
;
A
#
# COMPACT_ATOMS: atom_id res chain seq x y z
N MET A 1 -25.63 13.11 28.90
CA MET A 1 -24.23 13.56 29.08
C MET A 1 -24.07 14.98 28.53
N LYS A 2 -23.27 15.86 29.12
CA LYS A 2 -22.95 17.18 28.53
C LYS A 2 -21.69 17.08 27.68
N ILE A 3 -21.76 17.55 26.43
CA ILE A 3 -20.61 17.57 25.51
C ILE A 3 -19.87 18.90 25.67
N SER A 4 -20.62 20.00 25.71
CA SER A 4 -20.12 21.33 26.03
C SER A 4 -21.08 22.02 27.01
N GLN A 5 -20.97 23.34 27.14
CA GLN A 5 -21.95 24.12 27.90
C GLN A 5 -23.34 24.09 27.26
N ASP A 6 -23.39 24.09 25.92
CA ASP A 6 -24.60 24.30 25.12
C ASP A 6 -24.99 23.05 24.29
N ILE A 7 -24.09 22.07 24.15
CA ILE A 7 -24.33 20.83 23.42
C ILE A 7 -24.55 19.66 24.40
N HIS A 8 -25.66 18.96 24.22
CA HIS A 8 -26.10 17.87 25.09
C HIS A 8 -26.32 16.58 24.29
N TYR A 9 -25.95 15.46 24.89
CA TYR A 9 -26.25 14.12 24.37
C TYR A 9 -27.64 13.67 24.81
N ILE A 10 -28.43 13.18 23.86
CA ILE A 10 -29.80 12.67 24.04
C ILE A 10 -30.01 11.28 23.39
N GLY A 11 -28.94 10.62 22.95
CA GLY A 11 -28.98 9.29 22.36
C GLY A 11 -29.28 8.17 23.36
N VAL A 12 -29.18 6.93 22.89
CA VAL A 12 -29.61 5.71 23.60
C VAL A 12 -28.62 4.56 23.38
N ASN A 13 -28.66 3.56 24.26
CA ASN A 13 -27.90 2.31 24.15
C ASN A 13 -28.85 1.13 23.89
N ASP A 14 -28.60 0.38 22.83
CA ASP A 14 -29.29 -0.86 22.50
C ASP A 14 -28.47 -2.07 22.93
N HIS A 15 -28.90 -2.72 24.00
CA HIS A 15 -28.33 -3.98 24.50
C HIS A 15 -29.12 -5.22 24.03
N GLN A 16 -30.17 -5.04 23.24
CA GLN A 16 -31.05 -6.11 22.75
C GLN A 16 -30.67 -6.56 21.33
N VAL A 17 -30.03 -5.70 20.55
CA VAL A 17 -29.52 -6.04 19.22
C VAL A 17 -28.45 -7.13 19.30
N ASP A 18 -28.68 -8.22 18.55
CA ASP A 18 -27.70 -9.30 18.36
C ASP A 18 -26.89 -9.13 17.07
N LEU A 19 -27.53 -8.61 16.02
CA LEU A 19 -26.94 -8.32 14.72
C LEU A 19 -27.22 -6.87 14.26
N PHE A 20 -26.17 -6.07 14.14
CA PHE A 20 -26.25 -4.76 13.50
C PHE A 20 -26.31 -4.91 11.97
N GLU A 21 -27.19 -4.16 11.31
CA GLU A 21 -27.57 -4.30 9.89
C GLU A 21 -27.97 -5.74 9.47
N GLY A 22 -28.30 -6.60 10.43
CA GLY A 22 -28.56 -8.02 10.20
C GLY A 22 -27.32 -8.83 9.78
N GLN A 23 -26.11 -8.31 9.96
CA GLN A 23 -24.86 -8.95 9.53
C GLN A 23 -23.78 -8.99 10.61
N TYR A 24 -23.59 -7.92 11.38
CA TYR A 24 -22.46 -7.80 12.31
C TYR A 24 -22.87 -8.21 13.72
N VAL A 25 -22.21 -9.22 14.28
CA VAL A 25 -22.42 -9.61 15.67
C VAL A 25 -21.93 -8.49 16.58
N VAL A 26 -22.78 -8.04 17.50
CA VAL A 26 -22.50 -6.91 18.39
C VAL A 26 -22.77 -7.30 19.85
N PRO A 27 -21.89 -8.12 20.47
CA PRO A 27 -22.16 -8.71 21.78
C PRO A 27 -22.26 -7.67 22.91
N ASN A 28 -21.68 -6.48 22.69
CA ASN A 28 -21.69 -5.35 23.61
C ASN A 28 -22.76 -4.30 23.23
N GLY A 29 -23.72 -4.67 22.40
CA GLY A 29 -24.81 -3.80 21.94
C GLY A 29 -24.36 -2.74 20.93
N MET A 30 -25.20 -1.72 20.76
CA MET A 30 -24.96 -0.56 19.89
C MET A 30 -25.37 0.73 20.60
N ALA A 31 -24.75 1.85 20.22
CA ALA A 31 -25.24 3.17 20.60
C ALA A 31 -25.86 3.86 19.38
N TYR A 32 -27.01 4.49 19.56
CA TYR A 32 -27.64 5.38 18.58
C TYR A 32 -27.58 6.80 19.15
N ASN A 33 -26.62 7.58 18.68
CA ASN A 33 -26.31 8.87 19.24
C ASN A 33 -27.13 9.97 18.56
N SER A 34 -27.74 10.81 19.38
CA SER A 34 -28.38 12.05 18.95
C SER A 34 -27.97 13.17 19.91
N TYR A 35 -27.96 14.40 19.40
CA TYR A 35 -27.45 15.57 20.12
C TYR A 35 -28.41 16.75 20.01
N VAL A 36 -28.40 17.64 20.99
CA VAL A 36 -29.14 18.91 20.92
C VAL A 36 -28.21 20.08 21.24
N ILE A 37 -28.31 21.14 20.43
CA ILE A 37 -27.57 22.39 20.56
C ILE A 37 -28.53 23.46 21.08
N MET A 38 -28.22 23.98 22.26
CA MET A 38 -29.03 24.98 22.96
C MET A 38 -28.50 26.39 22.68
N ASP A 39 -29.25 27.17 21.90
CA ASP A 39 -28.90 28.55 21.56
C ASP A 39 -30.16 29.44 21.49
N GLU A 40 -30.08 30.61 20.84
CA GLU A 40 -31.26 31.42 20.49
C GLU A 40 -32.26 30.62 19.64
N LYS A 41 -31.75 29.77 18.75
CA LYS A 41 -32.49 28.71 18.06
C LYS A 41 -31.96 27.34 18.44
N ILE A 42 -32.85 26.40 18.69
CA ILE A 42 -32.47 25.06 19.16
C ILE A 42 -32.44 24.09 17.99
N ALA A 43 -31.34 23.35 17.84
CA ALA A 43 -31.18 22.33 16.81
C ALA A 43 -30.99 20.93 17.42
N VAL A 44 -31.74 19.96 16.92
CA VAL A 44 -31.58 18.54 17.22
C VAL A 44 -30.84 17.89 16.05
N MET A 45 -29.83 17.08 16.35
CA MET A 45 -28.97 16.38 15.39
C MET A 45 -29.41 14.92 15.31
N ASP A 46 -29.94 14.55 14.15
CA ASP A 46 -30.44 13.21 13.83
C ASP A 46 -31.42 12.66 14.89
N THR A 47 -31.92 11.45 14.66
CA THR A 47 -32.81 10.74 15.57
C THR A 47 -32.16 9.39 15.94
N VAL A 48 -32.95 8.43 16.40
CA VAL A 48 -32.47 7.08 16.77
C VAL A 48 -33.39 6.01 16.19
N ASP A 49 -32.99 4.76 16.35
CA ASP A 49 -33.77 3.59 15.95
C ASP A 49 -35.19 3.63 16.52
N ILE A 50 -36.15 3.11 15.75
CA ILE A 50 -37.57 3.16 16.08
C ILE A 50 -37.90 2.53 17.43
N ASN A 51 -37.15 1.53 17.86
CA ASN A 51 -37.38 0.84 19.14
C ASN A 51 -37.13 1.74 20.35
N PHE A 52 -36.39 2.84 20.17
CA PHE A 52 -36.02 3.78 21.24
C PHE A 52 -36.74 5.13 21.14
N THR A 53 -37.82 5.20 20.35
CA THR A 53 -38.64 6.41 20.14
C THR A 53 -38.95 7.16 21.45
N HIS A 54 -39.48 6.44 22.45
CA HIS A 54 -39.95 7.07 23.69
C HIS A 54 -38.79 7.54 24.55
N GLU A 55 -37.76 6.71 24.74
CA GLU A 55 -36.59 7.06 25.54
C GLU A 55 -35.85 8.28 24.96
N TRP A 56 -35.70 8.34 23.63
CA TRP A 56 -35.08 9.48 22.97
C TRP A 56 -35.91 10.77 23.10
N LEU A 57 -37.24 10.69 22.95
CA LEU A 57 -38.11 11.85 23.14
C LEU A 57 -38.13 12.33 24.60
N ASP A 58 -38.09 11.43 25.56
CA ASP A 58 -38.01 11.77 26.99
C ASP A 58 -36.65 12.45 27.30
N ASN A 59 -35.53 11.91 26.78
CA ASN A 59 -34.21 12.53 26.90
C ASN A 59 -34.17 13.94 26.28
N LEU A 60 -34.84 14.12 25.13
CA LEU A 60 -34.95 15.41 24.46
C LEU A 60 -35.78 16.41 25.29
N ASP A 61 -36.97 16.01 25.78
CA ASP A 61 -37.84 16.87 26.58
C ASP A 61 -37.16 17.35 27.88
N ASP A 62 -36.44 16.44 28.55
CA ASP A 62 -35.66 16.74 29.74
C ASP A 62 -34.61 17.84 29.50
N VAL A 63 -33.92 17.81 28.35
CA VAL A 63 -32.93 18.82 27.99
C VAL A 63 -33.59 20.13 27.55
N LEU A 64 -34.68 20.05 26.80
CA LEU A 64 -35.42 21.23 26.34
C LEU A 64 -36.05 22.00 27.50
N ASN A 65 -36.46 21.32 28.58
CA ASN A 65 -37.02 21.90 29.79
C ASN A 65 -38.13 22.92 29.50
N GLY A 66 -39.12 22.50 28.69
CA GLY A 66 -40.27 23.31 28.28
C GLY A 66 -40.03 24.27 27.11
N LYS A 67 -38.82 24.30 26.54
CA LYS A 67 -38.57 24.95 25.24
C LYS A 67 -38.96 24.02 24.08
N THR A 68 -39.04 24.58 22.87
CA THR A 68 -39.32 23.81 21.65
C THR A 68 -38.15 23.93 20.67
N PRO A 69 -37.78 22.86 19.96
CA PRO A 69 -36.73 22.90 18.96
C PRO A 69 -37.16 23.67 17.71
N ASP A 70 -36.23 24.43 17.12
CA ASP A 70 -36.44 25.14 15.86
C ASP A 70 -36.07 24.25 14.65
N TYR A 71 -35.07 23.39 14.82
CA TYR A 71 -34.51 22.58 13.74
C TYR A 71 -34.33 21.11 14.12
N LEU A 72 -34.61 20.22 13.16
CA LEU A 72 -34.07 18.85 13.13
C LEU A 72 -33.11 18.77 11.94
N ILE A 73 -31.82 18.63 12.23
CA ILE A 73 -30.78 18.47 11.22
C ILE A 73 -30.61 16.97 10.95
N VAL A 74 -30.91 16.55 9.72
CA VAL A 74 -30.81 15.15 9.30
C VAL A 74 -29.60 14.98 8.40
N GLN A 75 -28.55 14.40 8.97
CA GLN A 75 -27.25 14.17 8.34
C GLN A 75 -27.24 12.89 7.50
N HIS A 76 -28.02 11.89 7.92
CA HIS A 76 -28.06 10.56 7.31
C HIS A 76 -29.47 9.95 7.40
N MET A 77 -29.91 9.28 6.33
CA MET A 77 -31.26 8.68 6.25
C MET A 77 -31.32 7.21 6.68
N GLU A 78 -30.22 6.57 7.06
CA GLU A 78 -30.32 5.19 7.54
C GLU A 78 -31.28 5.10 8.75
N PRO A 79 -32.22 4.13 8.78
CA PRO A 79 -33.31 4.15 9.75
C PRO A 79 -32.89 4.11 11.22
N ASP A 80 -31.72 3.60 11.54
CA ASP A 80 -31.17 3.56 12.89
C ASP A 80 -30.85 4.97 13.46
N HIS A 81 -30.79 6.00 12.62
CA HIS A 81 -30.72 7.41 13.02
C HIS A 81 -31.83 8.29 12.45
N SER A 82 -32.72 7.74 11.60
CA SER A 82 -33.73 8.54 10.90
C SER A 82 -35.18 8.10 11.15
N ALA A 83 -35.41 6.93 11.74
CA ALA A 83 -36.74 6.35 11.87
C ALA A 83 -37.74 7.21 12.66
N ASN A 84 -37.23 8.11 13.50
CA ASN A 84 -38.03 8.95 14.38
C ASN A 84 -38.36 10.33 13.83
N ILE A 85 -38.00 10.65 12.57
CA ILE A 85 -38.32 11.93 11.92
C ILE A 85 -39.83 12.23 11.97
N LEU A 86 -40.69 11.27 11.62
CA LEU A 86 -42.15 11.46 11.69
C LEU A 86 -42.66 11.68 13.11
N ASN A 87 -42.10 10.98 14.10
CA ASN A 87 -42.50 11.12 15.50
C ASN A 87 -42.09 12.49 16.04
N PHE A 88 -40.88 12.95 15.70
CA PHE A 88 -40.39 14.28 16.04
C PHE A 88 -41.30 15.39 15.50
N ILE A 89 -41.66 15.35 14.22
CA ILE A 89 -42.51 16.39 13.60
C ILE A 89 -43.93 16.38 14.20
N LYS A 90 -44.46 15.21 14.56
CA LYS A 90 -45.76 15.13 15.25
C LYS A 90 -45.72 15.81 16.61
N THR A 91 -44.62 15.66 17.34
CA THR A 91 -44.41 16.26 18.67
C THR A 91 -44.09 17.76 18.56
N TYR A 92 -43.27 18.16 17.59
CA TYR A 92 -42.80 19.54 17.37
C TYR A 92 -43.16 20.01 15.95
N PRO A 93 -44.45 20.27 15.66
CA PRO A 93 -44.93 20.57 14.29
C PRO A 93 -44.40 21.89 13.73
N ASP A 94 -43.88 22.77 14.59
CA ASP A 94 -43.31 24.05 14.17
C ASP A 94 -41.83 23.98 13.79
N ALA A 95 -41.14 22.89 14.11
CA ALA A 95 -39.74 22.69 13.77
C ALA A 95 -39.54 22.57 12.25
N THR A 96 -38.36 22.99 11.78
CA THR A 96 -37.95 22.89 10.37
C THR A 96 -36.93 21.77 10.20
N ILE A 97 -37.17 20.85 9.27
CA ILE A 97 -36.17 19.85 8.92
C ILE A 97 -35.10 20.51 8.05
N VAL A 98 -33.84 20.36 8.44
CA VAL A 98 -32.68 20.87 7.72
C VAL A 98 -31.91 19.69 7.14
N ALA A 99 -31.77 19.64 5.83
CA ALA A 99 -31.09 18.55 5.15
C ALA A 99 -30.62 18.96 3.76
N ASN A 100 -29.85 18.11 3.06
CA ASN A 100 -29.54 18.37 1.65
C ASN A 100 -30.61 17.80 0.70
N ALA A 101 -30.52 18.17 -0.57
CA ALA A 101 -31.48 17.77 -1.60
C ALA A 101 -31.66 16.24 -1.71
N LYS A 102 -30.58 15.46 -1.59
CA LYS A 102 -30.66 13.98 -1.69
C LYS A 102 -31.33 13.38 -0.46
N THR A 103 -31.04 13.92 0.72
CA THR A 103 -31.68 13.50 1.98
C THR A 103 -33.19 13.68 1.88
N PHE A 104 -33.68 14.83 1.38
CA PHE A 104 -35.13 15.01 1.20
C PHE A 104 -35.76 14.03 0.20
N VAL A 105 -35.07 13.73 -0.90
CA VAL A 105 -35.55 12.74 -1.87
C VAL A 105 -35.69 11.35 -1.24
N MET A 106 -34.75 10.95 -0.37
CA MET A 106 -34.83 9.68 0.36
C MET A 106 -35.87 9.72 1.48
N MET A 107 -35.97 10.84 2.18
CA MET A 107 -36.97 11.06 3.23
C MET A 107 -38.39 10.87 2.71
N ASP A 108 -38.69 11.37 1.51
CA ASP A 108 -39.98 11.17 0.84
C ASP A 108 -40.23 9.72 0.37
N GLN A 109 -39.19 8.87 0.35
CA GLN A 109 -39.33 7.43 0.07
C GLN A 109 -39.63 6.63 1.34
N PHE A 110 -39.05 7.04 2.47
CA PHE A 110 -39.27 6.39 3.77
C PHE A 110 -40.55 6.83 4.45
N PHE A 111 -40.98 8.08 4.23
CA PHE A 111 -42.05 8.70 5.00
C PHE A 111 -43.06 9.44 4.12
N ASP A 112 -44.34 9.28 4.46
CA ASP A 112 -45.43 10.09 3.92
C ASP A 112 -45.51 11.42 4.69
N LEU A 113 -44.67 12.39 4.33
CA LEU A 113 -44.65 13.71 4.96
C LEU A 113 -45.77 14.63 4.44
N ASP A 114 -46.45 15.31 5.35
CA ASP A 114 -47.44 16.33 5.00
C ASP A 114 -46.76 17.55 4.35
N SER A 115 -47.45 18.18 3.41
CA SER A 115 -46.99 19.42 2.75
C SER A 115 -46.76 20.61 3.69
N SER A 116 -47.32 20.58 4.89
CA SER A 116 -47.12 21.56 5.96
C SER A 116 -45.76 21.44 6.66
N VAL A 117 -45.05 20.32 6.47
CA VAL A 117 -43.72 20.11 7.06
C VAL A 117 -42.73 21.13 6.49
N LYS A 118 -42.16 21.96 7.37
CA LYS A 118 -41.17 22.97 6.99
C LYS A 118 -39.85 22.27 6.64
N ARG A 119 -39.29 22.60 5.47
CA ARG A 119 -38.01 22.06 4.98
C ARG A 119 -37.04 23.19 4.67
N LEU A 120 -35.79 23.02 5.04
CA LEU A 120 -34.67 23.88 4.70
C LEU A 120 -33.60 23.03 3.99
N GLU A 121 -33.42 23.27 2.69
CA GLU A 121 -32.34 22.67 1.91
C GLU A 121 -31.04 23.43 2.12
N VAL A 122 -29.99 22.72 2.54
CA VAL A 122 -28.63 23.26 2.66
C VAL A 122 -27.74 22.76 1.53
N LYS A 123 -26.74 23.56 1.17
CA LYS A 123 -25.71 23.26 0.17
C LYS A 123 -24.37 22.93 0.83
N ASN A 124 -23.51 22.25 0.09
CA ASN A 124 -22.16 21.95 0.57
C ASN A 124 -21.35 23.23 0.84
N GLY A 125 -20.92 23.40 2.09
CA GLY A 125 -20.20 24.57 2.60
C GLY A 125 -21.12 25.71 3.07
N GLU A 126 -22.44 25.53 3.04
CA GLU A 126 -23.39 26.51 3.58
C GLU A 126 -23.37 26.50 5.11
N THR A 127 -23.71 27.65 5.70
CA THR A 127 -23.77 27.83 7.15
C THR A 127 -25.18 28.19 7.60
N LEU A 128 -25.64 27.59 8.69
CA LEU A 128 -26.86 27.94 9.42
C LEU A 128 -26.49 28.50 10.79
N SER A 129 -26.93 29.73 11.08
CA SER A 129 -26.71 30.36 12.39
C SER A 129 -27.87 30.05 13.34
N LEU A 130 -27.54 29.61 14.54
CA LEU A 130 -28.46 29.38 15.65
C LEU A 130 -28.49 30.53 16.66
N GLY A 131 -27.60 31.53 16.51
CA GLY A 131 -27.34 32.58 17.49
C GLY A 131 -25.85 32.77 17.65
N GLN A 132 -25.26 32.14 18.66
CA GLN A 132 -23.81 32.06 18.85
C GLN A 132 -23.15 30.89 18.11
N HIS A 133 -23.91 29.83 17.82
CA HIS A 133 -23.43 28.67 17.07
C HIS A 133 -23.67 28.88 15.57
N ASP A 134 -22.63 28.70 14.77
CA ASP A 134 -22.69 28.71 13.32
C ASP A 134 -22.31 27.31 12.79
N LEU A 135 -23.31 26.65 12.19
CA LEU A 135 -23.22 25.27 11.72
C LEU A 135 -22.88 25.23 10.23
N THR A 136 -21.70 24.74 9.87
CA THR A 136 -21.28 24.55 8.48
C THR A 136 -21.51 23.11 8.03
N PHE A 137 -22.22 22.93 6.91
CA PHE A 137 -22.53 21.60 6.36
C PHE A 137 -21.49 21.17 5.31
N VAL A 138 -20.90 19.98 5.46
CA VAL A 138 -19.92 19.43 4.53
C VAL A 138 -20.41 18.10 3.99
N PHE A 139 -20.62 18.01 2.68
CA PHE A 139 -21.17 16.80 2.07
C PHE A 139 -20.10 15.70 1.98
N ALA A 140 -20.52 14.49 2.36
CA ALA A 140 -19.71 13.28 2.45
C ALA A 140 -20.37 12.12 1.66
N PRO A 141 -20.63 12.30 0.35
CA PRO A 141 -21.36 11.29 -0.42
C PRO A 141 -20.61 9.96 -0.47
N MET A 142 -21.35 8.86 -0.28
CA MET A 142 -20.86 7.49 -0.18
C MET A 142 -19.98 7.22 1.05
N VAL A 143 -20.19 7.96 2.14
CA VAL A 143 -19.57 7.70 3.45
C VAL A 143 -20.66 7.42 4.50
N HIS A 144 -21.42 6.34 4.43
CA HIS A 144 -21.45 5.28 3.39
C HIS A 144 -22.57 5.44 2.34
N TRP A 145 -23.56 6.30 2.57
CA TRP A 145 -24.70 6.51 1.67
C TRP A 145 -24.56 7.81 0.84
N PRO A 146 -25.25 7.95 -0.30
CA PRO A 146 -25.03 9.06 -1.24
C PRO A 146 -25.46 10.45 -0.73
N GLU A 147 -26.31 10.52 0.29
CA GLU A 147 -26.84 11.75 0.89
C GLU A 147 -26.09 12.21 2.12
N VAL A 148 -25.16 11.42 2.66
CA VAL A 148 -24.51 11.75 3.94
C VAL A 148 -23.85 13.14 3.90
N MET A 149 -24.05 13.90 4.97
CA MET A 149 -23.33 15.12 5.26
C MET A 149 -22.86 15.14 6.71
N VAL A 150 -21.76 15.86 6.98
CA VAL A 150 -21.29 16.13 8.34
C VAL A 150 -21.50 17.61 8.67
N THR A 151 -21.69 17.93 9.94
CA THR A 151 -21.98 19.29 10.39
C THR A 151 -20.90 19.75 11.37
N TYR A 152 -20.30 20.91 11.10
CA TYR A 152 -19.29 21.50 11.96
C TYR A 152 -19.83 22.72 12.69
N ASP A 153 -19.82 22.70 14.02
CA ASP A 153 -20.07 23.89 14.84
C ASP A 153 -18.78 24.65 15.09
N SER A 154 -18.71 25.88 14.60
CA SER A 154 -17.53 26.73 14.73
C SER A 154 -17.31 27.34 16.12
N LYS A 155 -18.35 27.42 16.96
CA LYS A 155 -18.26 27.98 18.31
C LYS A 155 -17.55 27.00 19.25
N ASP A 156 -18.10 25.79 19.38
CA ASP A 156 -17.56 24.76 20.28
C ASP A 156 -16.56 23.83 19.59
N LYS A 157 -16.31 24.04 18.28
CA LYS A 157 -15.34 23.27 17.49
C LYS A 157 -15.68 21.78 17.44
N VAL A 158 -16.97 21.48 17.31
CA VAL A 158 -17.52 20.13 17.30
C VAL A 158 -17.86 19.72 15.87
N LEU A 159 -17.40 18.53 15.48
CA LEU A 159 -17.81 17.88 14.24
C LEU A 159 -18.84 16.78 14.55
N PHE A 160 -20.08 16.97 14.14
CA PHE A 160 -21.06 15.90 14.06
C PHE A 160 -20.79 15.10 12.78
N SER A 161 -20.33 13.87 12.93
CA SER A 161 -19.61 13.15 11.85
C SER A 161 -20.45 12.11 11.10
N ALA A 162 -21.77 12.07 11.33
CA ALA A 162 -22.61 10.95 10.92
C ALA A 162 -21.99 9.62 11.39
N ASP A 163 -21.93 8.57 10.56
CA ASP A 163 -21.25 7.30 10.86
C ASP A 163 -19.72 7.40 10.89
N GLY A 164 -19.17 8.49 10.39
CA GLY A 164 -17.74 8.75 10.49
C GLY A 164 -17.30 8.72 11.96
N PHE A 165 -16.18 8.07 12.24
CA PHE A 165 -15.58 7.88 13.56
C PHE A 165 -16.38 7.02 14.56
N GLY A 166 -17.43 6.34 14.10
CA GLY A 166 -18.17 5.40 14.93
C GLY A 166 -17.43 4.09 15.23
N LYS A 167 -17.96 3.33 16.20
CA LYS A 167 -17.59 1.94 16.49
C LYS A 167 -18.83 1.12 16.83
N PHE A 168 -18.73 -0.20 16.72
CA PHE A 168 -19.70 -1.09 17.35
C PHE A 168 -19.59 -1.04 18.88
N GLY A 169 -20.65 -1.41 19.59
CA GLY A 169 -20.72 -1.41 21.05
C GLY A 169 -21.48 -0.22 21.63
N ALA A 170 -22.25 -0.46 22.69
CA ALA A 170 -22.93 0.57 23.47
C ALA A 170 -21.94 1.49 24.22
N ASN A 171 -22.37 2.71 24.54
CA ASN A 171 -21.50 3.73 25.16
C ASN A 171 -21.25 3.51 26.66
N ASP A 172 -22.02 2.65 27.30
CA ASP A 172 -21.88 2.27 28.71
C ASP A 172 -20.97 1.05 28.93
N VAL A 173 -20.35 0.54 27.85
CA VAL A 173 -19.36 -0.55 27.90
C VAL A 173 -17.94 0.01 27.79
N GLU A 174 -17.05 -0.44 28.68
CA GLU A 174 -15.62 -0.09 28.61
C GLU A 174 -14.87 -1.02 27.65
N GLU A 175 -14.46 -0.50 26.50
CA GLU A 175 -13.64 -1.22 25.52
C GLU A 175 -12.72 -0.27 24.74
N ASP A 176 -11.65 -0.83 24.16
CA ASP A 176 -10.75 -0.07 23.30
C ASP A 176 -11.46 0.35 22.01
N TRP A 177 -11.36 1.63 21.66
CA TRP A 177 -12.06 2.16 20.49
C TRP A 177 -11.58 1.52 19.19
N ALA A 178 -10.28 1.28 19.03
CA ALA A 178 -9.69 1.01 17.72
C ALA A 178 -10.04 -0.35 17.11
N CYS A 179 -10.28 -1.37 17.93
CA CYS A 179 -10.67 -2.69 17.41
C CYS A 179 -12.07 -2.60 16.80
N GLU A 180 -13.07 -2.21 17.59
CA GLU A 180 -14.46 -2.11 17.14
C GLU A 180 -14.66 -0.99 16.12
N ALA A 181 -13.92 0.11 16.20
CA ALA A 181 -13.96 1.16 15.19
C ALA A 181 -13.38 0.69 13.85
N ARG A 182 -12.37 -0.19 13.85
CA ARG A 182 -11.89 -0.77 12.60
C ARG A 182 -12.90 -1.77 12.05
N ARG A 183 -13.45 -2.65 12.88
CA ARG A 183 -14.49 -3.60 12.45
C ARG A 183 -15.68 -2.84 11.85
N TYR A 184 -16.11 -1.77 12.51
CA TYR A 184 -17.13 -0.83 12.04
C TYR A 184 -16.73 -0.18 10.71
N TYR A 185 -15.59 0.53 10.66
CA TYR A 185 -15.15 1.22 9.45
C TYR A 185 -15.04 0.27 8.25
N ILE A 186 -14.38 -0.87 8.42
CA ILE A 186 -14.17 -1.84 7.34
C ILE A 186 -15.49 -2.48 6.94
N GLY A 187 -16.35 -2.84 7.89
CA GLY A 187 -17.68 -3.38 7.65
C GLY A 187 -18.56 -2.43 6.84
N ILE A 188 -18.68 -1.19 7.29
CA ILE A 188 -19.68 -0.22 6.87
C ILE A 188 -19.20 0.65 5.69
N VAL A 189 -17.97 1.17 5.75
CA VAL A 189 -17.45 2.19 4.81
C VAL A 189 -16.25 1.70 4.01
N GLY A 190 -15.65 0.56 4.35
CA GLY A 190 -14.32 0.12 3.88
C GLY A 190 -14.10 0.18 2.36
N LYS A 191 -15.16 -0.02 1.58
CA LYS A 191 -15.17 0.11 0.11
C LYS A 191 -14.88 1.52 -0.42
N TYR A 192 -15.27 2.54 0.34
CA TYR A 192 -15.31 3.95 -0.06
C TYR A 192 -14.12 4.76 0.46
N GLY A 193 -12.96 4.12 0.64
CA GLY A 193 -11.76 4.79 1.14
C GLY A 193 -11.37 6.08 0.38
N ALA A 194 -11.59 6.16 -0.93
CA ALA A 194 -11.31 7.39 -1.70
C ALA A 194 -12.23 8.57 -1.30
N GLN A 195 -13.49 8.29 -1.00
CA GLN A 195 -14.48 9.27 -0.54
C GLN A 195 -14.17 9.73 0.88
N VAL A 196 -13.77 8.81 1.76
CA VAL A 196 -13.29 9.14 3.10
C VAL A 196 -12.04 10.02 3.04
N GLN A 197 -11.05 9.70 2.20
CA GLN A 197 -9.87 10.55 1.97
C GLN A 197 -10.24 11.96 1.49
N ALA A 198 -11.22 12.08 0.59
CA ALA A 198 -11.71 13.37 0.12
C ALA A 198 -12.39 14.16 1.25
N LEU A 199 -13.16 13.49 2.12
CA LEU A 199 -13.77 14.11 3.30
C LEU A 199 -12.71 14.58 4.30
N LEU A 200 -11.75 13.73 4.67
CA LEU A 200 -10.65 14.07 5.58
C LEU A 200 -9.88 15.31 5.08
N LYS A 201 -9.62 15.39 3.77
CA LYS A 201 -8.97 16.57 3.17
C LYS A 201 -9.79 17.85 3.30
N LYS A 202 -11.13 17.78 3.20
CA LYS A 202 -12.01 18.94 3.41
C LYS A 202 -12.02 19.33 4.89
N ALA A 203 -12.14 18.34 5.78
CA ALA A 203 -12.19 18.51 7.23
C ALA A 203 -10.87 19.05 7.82
N ALA A 204 -9.73 18.81 7.16
CA ALA A 204 -8.42 19.30 7.59
C ALA A 204 -8.30 20.84 7.69
N ASN A 205 -9.22 21.59 7.08
CA ASN A 205 -9.27 23.06 7.19
C ASN A 205 -10.13 23.55 8.37
N LEU A 206 -10.77 22.64 9.10
CA LEU A 206 -11.61 22.95 10.25
C LEU A 206 -10.80 22.79 11.55
N ASP A 207 -11.03 23.67 12.52
CA ASP A 207 -10.41 23.60 13.84
C ASP A 207 -11.26 22.71 14.75
N ILE A 208 -11.14 21.38 14.59
CA ILE A 208 -11.96 20.40 15.30
C ILE A 208 -11.31 20.04 16.64
N GLN A 209 -12.09 20.11 17.72
CA GLN A 209 -11.70 19.70 19.08
C GLN A 209 -12.51 18.51 19.60
N THR A 210 -13.71 18.31 19.08
CA THR A 210 -14.59 17.20 19.47
C THR A 210 -15.22 16.57 18.23
N ILE A 211 -15.31 15.25 18.18
CA ILE A 211 -16.04 14.50 17.15
C ILE A 211 -17.20 13.75 17.82
N CYS A 212 -18.40 13.98 17.31
CA CYS A 212 -19.67 13.42 17.77
C CYS A 212 -20.22 12.48 16.67
N PRO A 213 -19.89 11.19 16.71
CA PRO A 213 -20.41 10.20 15.76
C PRO A 213 -21.85 9.80 16.09
N LEU A 214 -22.53 9.17 15.14
CA LEU A 214 -23.85 8.56 15.33
C LEU A 214 -23.79 7.22 16.09
N HIS A 215 -22.61 6.60 16.18
CA HIS A 215 -22.38 5.40 16.97
C HIS A 215 -21.11 5.50 17.81
N GLY A 216 -21.10 4.87 18.98
CA GLY A 216 -19.94 4.84 19.86
C GLY A 216 -19.65 6.18 20.56
N PRO A 217 -18.50 6.31 21.24
CA PRO A 217 -18.24 7.41 22.15
C PRO A 217 -17.92 8.71 21.41
N VAL A 218 -18.18 9.82 22.10
CA VAL A 218 -17.69 11.14 21.69
C VAL A 218 -16.16 11.20 21.87
N LEU A 219 -15.46 11.73 20.86
CA LEU A 219 -14.00 11.78 20.83
C LEU A 219 -13.54 13.22 21.10
N THR A 220 -12.86 13.47 22.23
CA THR A 220 -12.45 14.83 22.66
C THR A 220 -10.95 14.98 22.86
N GLU A 221 -10.21 13.89 23.03
CA GLU A 221 -8.77 13.91 23.33
C GLU A 221 -8.00 13.09 22.29
N ASN A 222 -6.78 13.51 21.95
CA ASN A 222 -5.93 12.79 21.01
C ASN A 222 -6.56 12.57 19.62
N LEU A 223 -7.24 13.59 19.06
CA LEU A 223 -7.86 13.48 17.73
C LEU A 223 -6.89 13.06 16.61
N GLY A 224 -5.60 13.40 16.76
CA GLY A 224 -4.56 12.95 15.82
C GLY A 224 -4.45 11.43 15.71
N TYR A 225 -4.71 10.69 16.79
CA TYR A 225 -4.76 9.23 16.77
C TYR A 225 -5.91 8.70 15.91
N TYR A 226 -7.15 9.13 16.18
CA TYR A 226 -8.33 8.68 15.44
C TYR A 226 -8.26 9.06 13.94
N LEU A 227 -7.83 10.29 13.65
CA LEU A 227 -7.63 10.78 12.29
C LEU A 227 -6.57 9.97 11.54
N ASN A 228 -5.47 9.62 12.22
CA ASN A 228 -4.43 8.81 11.62
C ASN A 228 -4.95 7.39 11.30
N LEU A 229 -5.72 6.78 12.19
CA LEU A 229 -6.33 5.47 11.94
C LEU A 229 -7.29 5.51 10.74
N TYR A 230 -8.19 6.48 10.70
CA TYR A 230 -9.08 6.67 9.54
C TYR A 230 -8.30 6.93 8.25
N ASN A 231 -7.21 7.69 8.30
CA ASN A 231 -6.33 7.92 7.15
C ASN A 231 -5.67 6.61 6.68
N ILE A 232 -5.17 5.79 7.60
CA ILE A 232 -4.60 4.48 7.27
C ILE A 232 -5.65 3.58 6.62
N TRP A 233 -6.83 3.43 7.23
CA TRP A 233 -7.87 2.52 6.74
C TRP A 233 -8.41 2.97 5.37
N SER A 234 -8.67 4.26 5.19
CA SER A 234 -9.19 4.81 3.93
C SER A 234 -8.17 4.87 2.80
N SER A 235 -6.88 4.90 3.12
CA SER A 235 -5.79 4.73 2.13
C SER A 235 -5.45 3.27 1.85
N TYR A 236 -6.11 2.33 2.53
CA TYR A 236 -5.80 0.89 2.48
C TYR A 236 -4.35 0.60 2.91
N GLY A 237 -3.81 1.46 3.78
CA GLY A 237 -2.48 1.31 4.36
C GLY A 237 -2.39 0.12 5.31
N VAL A 238 -1.17 -0.24 5.67
CA VAL A 238 -0.92 -1.22 6.73
C VAL A 238 -0.92 -0.48 8.06
N GLU A 239 -1.77 -0.89 8.99
CA GLU A 239 -1.79 -0.26 10.31
C GLU A 239 -0.69 -0.82 11.22
N SER A 240 -0.58 -2.15 11.27
CA SER A 240 0.31 -2.83 12.20
C SER A 240 1.16 -3.84 11.46
N GLU A 241 2.40 -4.00 11.91
CA GLU A 241 3.26 -5.08 11.45
C GLU A 241 2.73 -6.42 11.96
N GLY A 242 2.71 -7.42 11.07
CA GLY A 242 2.20 -8.74 11.39
C GLY A 242 1.75 -9.51 10.16
N ILE A 243 1.29 -10.72 10.41
CA ILE A 243 0.76 -11.64 9.41
C ILE A 243 -0.55 -12.21 9.94
N VAL A 244 -1.61 -12.14 9.15
CA VAL A 244 -2.86 -12.86 9.42
C VAL A 244 -2.90 -14.15 8.62
N ILE A 245 -3.34 -15.24 9.25
CA ILE A 245 -3.60 -16.53 8.61
C ILE A 245 -5.08 -16.84 8.73
N ALA A 246 -5.80 -16.72 7.62
CA ALA A 246 -7.20 -17.11 7.52
C ALA A 246 -7.27 -18.52 6.92
N TYR A 247 -7.92 -19.45 7.61
CA TYR A 247 -7.94 -20.84 7.17
C TYR A 247 -9.28 -21.55 7.34
N THR A 248 -9.43 -22.65 6.61
CA THR A 248 -10.47 -23.65 6.85
C THR A 248 -9.86 -25.04 6.89
N SER A 249 -10.39 -25.94 7.73
CA SER A 249 -9.89 -27.31 7.80
C SER A 249 -10.99 -28.33 8.10
N VAL A 250 -11.24 -29.24 7.14
CA VAL A 250 -12.26 -30.29 7.28
C VAL A 250 -11.78 -31.43 8.18
N TYR A 251 -10.55 -31.92 7.96
CA TYR A 251 -9.99 -33.08 8.66
C TYR A 251 -8.69 -32.76 9.43
N GLY A 252 -8.43 -31.49 9.72
CA GLY A 252 -7.32 -31.05 10.59
C GLY A 252 -5.94 -30.92 9.94
N ASN A 253 -5.68 -31.49 8.75
CA ASN A 253 -4.35 -31.38 8.14
C ASN A 253 -4.00 -29.96 7.67
N THR A 254 -4.97 -29.18 7.19
CA THR A 254 -4.75 -27.76 6.89
C THR A 254 -4.46 -26.97 8.16
N LYS A 255 -5.21 -27.24 9.24
CA LYS A 255 -4.97 -26.64 10.56
C LYS A 255 -3.55 -26.94 11.07
N LYS A 256 -3.11 -28.19 10.98
CA LYS A 256 -1.76 -28.61 11.37
C LYS A 256 -0.67 -27.86 10.59
N ALA A 257 -0.86 -27.63 9.29
CA ALA A 257 0.07 -26.84 8.48
C ALA A 257 0.08 -25.35 8.88
N VAL A 258 -1.09 -24.78 9.20
CA VAL A 258 -1.24 -23.41 9.68
C VAL A 258 -0.55 -23.21 11.04
N GLU A 259 -0.74 -24.14 11.98
CA GLU A 259 -0.09 -24.12 13.29
C GLU A 259 1.44 -24.15 13.15
N LEU A 260 1.96 -25.05 12.30
CA LEU A 260 3.40 -25.12 12.01
C LEU A 260 3.94 -23.84 11.35
N LEU A 261 3.22 -23.26 10.39
CA LEU A 261 3.60 -21.99 9.79
C LEU A 261 3.62 -20.89 10.85
N ALA A 262 2.59 -20.79 11.69
CA ALA A 262 2.50 -19.77 12.73
C ALA A 262 3.66 -19.84 13.73
N GLU A 263 4.06 -21.05 14.14
CA GLU A 263 5.25 -21.26 14.97
C GLU A 263 6.51 -20.73 14.29
N LYS A 264 6.76 -21.11 13.03
CA LYS A 264 7.92 -20.66 12.27
C LYS A 264 7.95 -19.16 12.03
N LEU A 265 6.79 -18.52 11.77
CA LEU A 265 6.71 -17.06 11.63
C LEU A 265 7.12 -16.36 12.94
N LYS A 266 6.65 -16.86 14.09
CA LYS A 266 7.06 -16.33 15.41
C LYS A 266 8.55 -16.54 15.66
N GLU A 267 9.06 -17.74 15.39
CA GLU A 267 10.49 -18.06 15.50
C GLU A 267 11.36 -17.16 14.62
N LYS A 268 10.85 -16.73 13.45
CA LYS A 268 11.55 -15.83 12.52
C LYS A 268 11.34 -14.34 12.83
N GLY A 269 10.73 -14.02 13.98
CA GLY A 269 10.61 -12.66 14.49
C GLY A 269 9.41 -11.88 13.96
N CYS A 270 8.38 -12.55 13.45
CA CYS A 270 7.13 -11.87 13.12
C CYS A 270 6.51 -11.26 14.41
N PRO A 271 6.22 -9.95 14.43
CA PRO A 271 5.77 -9.27 15.65
C PRO A 271 4.37 -9.72 16.11
N LYS A 272 3.50 -10.07 15.16
CA LYS A 272 2.15 -10.55 15.43
C LYS A 272 1.74 -11.56 14.37
N VAL A 273 1.27 -12.73 14.82
CA VAL A 273 0.61 -13.72 13.98
C VAL A 273 -0.82 -13.87 14.46
N ALA A 274 -1.77 -13.37 13.66
CA ALA A 274 -3.21 -13.56 13.89
C ALA A 274 -3.68 -14.80 13.12
N ILE A 275 -4.54 -15.63 13.72
CA ILE A 275 -5.00 -16.89 13.12
C ILE A 275 -6.51 -16.95 13.27
N HIS A 276 -7.21 -17.14 12.15
CA HIS A 276 -8.67 -17.20 12.07
C HIS A 276 -9.12 -18.50 11.40
N ASP A 277 -9.84 -19.34 12.14
CA ASP A 277 -10.59 -20.49 11.63
C ASP A 277 -11.94 -19.98 11.11
N LEU A 278 -12.01 -19.73 9.80
CA LEU A 278 -13.15 -19.07 9.16
C LEU A 278 -14.48 -19.84 9.28
N ALA A 279 -14.44 -21.11 9.71
CA ALA A 279 -15.65 -21.90 9.95
C ALA A 279 -16.18 -21.78 11.38
N ARG A 280 -15.51 -21.02 12.25
CA ARG A 280 -15.78 -20.95 13.71
C ARG A 280 -15.68 -19.54 14.26
N ASP A 281 -14.68 -18.78 13.82
CA ASP A 281 -14.40 -17.44 14.30
C ASP A 281 -15.28 -16.40 13.58
N ASP A 282 -15.39 -15.20 14.15
CA ASP A 282 -16.12 -14.09 13.51
C ASP A 282 -15.40 -13.66 12.22
N ILE A 283 -16.09 -13.79 11.10
CA ILE A 283 -15.56 -13.44 9.78
C ILE A 283 -15.28 -11.93 9.67
N ALA A 284 -16.03 -11.08 10.39
CA ALA A 284 -15.82 -9.64 10.40
C ALA A 284 -14.50 -9.28 11.09
N GLU A 285 -14.13 -9.97 12.17
CA GLU A 285 -12.83 -9.83 12.82
C GLU A 285 -11.69 -10.35 11.94
N ALA A 286 -11.90 -11.49 11.26
CA ALA A 286 -10.91 -12.00 10.30
C ALA A 286 -10.65 -11.00 9.15
N VAL A 287 -11.71 -10.35 8.68
CA VAL A 287 -11.64 -9.31 7.64
C VAL A 287 -10.94 -8.07 8.19
N GLU A 288 -11.27 -7.63 9.40
CA GLU A 288 -10.58 -6.54 10.09
C GLU A 288 -9.06 -6.77 10.10
N ASP A 289 -8.60 -7.93 10.56
CA ASP A 289 -7.19 -8.28 10.65
C ASP A 289 -6.51 -8.35 9.27
N ALA A 290 -7.22 -8.78 8.22
CA ALA A 290 -6.71 -8.74 6.85
C ALA A 290 -6.41 -7.30 6.38
N PHE A 291 -7.25 -6.34 6.75
CA PHE A 291 -6.98 -4.92 6.48
C PHE A 291 -5.94 -4.34 7.44
N ARG A 292 -5.78 -4.87 8.66
CA ARG A 292 -4.80 -4.38 9.64
C ARG A 292 -3.36 -4.66 9.26
N TYR A 293 -3.06 -5.90 8.83
CA TYR A 293 -1.68 -6.34 8.57
C TYR A 293 -1.31 -6.29 7.08
N GLY A 294 -0.01 -6.17 6.79
CA GLY A 294 0.49 -6.12 5.41
C GLY A 294 0.52 -7.45 4.66
N LYS A 295 0.36 -8.56 5.38
CA LYS A 295 0.54 -9.93 4.87
C LYS A 295 -0.63 -10.82 5.28
N LEU A 296 -1.21 -11.50 4.31
CA LEU A 296 -2.33 -12.44 4.47
C LEU A 296 -1.94 -13.82 3.94
N VAL A 297 -2.12 -14.86 4.75
CA VAL A 297 -2.03 -16.26 4.34
C VAL A 297 -3.45 -16.81 4.22
N LEU A 298 -3.81 -17.32 3.04
CA LEU A 298 -5.05 -18.03 2.80
C LEU A 298 -4.77 -19.54 2.76
N ALA A 299 -5.37 -20.29 3.69
CA ALA A 299 -5.15 -21.72 3.80
C ALA A 299 -6.45 -22.51 3.74
N THR A 300 -6.69 -23.30 2.69
CA THR A 300 -7.99 -23.97 2.51
C THR A 300 -7.86 -25.34 1.86
N THR A 301 -8.92 -26.15 1.97
CA THR A 301 -9.03 -27.37 1.17
C THR A 301 -9.65 -27.05 -0.19
N THR A 302 -9.22 -27.78 -1.21
CA THR A 302 -10.02 -27.89 -2.43
C THR A 302 -11.31 -28.63 -2.09
N TYR A 303 -12.44 -28.03 -2.42
CA TYR A 303 -13.77 -28.53 -2.11
C TYR A 303 -14.67 -28.35 -3.34
N ASN A 304 -15.23 -29.45 -3.85
CA ASN A 304 -16.07 -29.44 -5.07
C ASN A 304 -15.41 -28.74 -6.28
N ALA A 305 -14.11 -28.99 -6.51
CA ALA A 305 -13.31 -28.33 -7.55
C ALA A 305 -13.33 -26.78 -7.45
N ASP A 306 -13.47 -26.26 -6.24
CA ASP A 306 -13.47 -24.85 -5.85
C ASP A 306 -12.75 -24.74 -4.47
N VAL A 307 -12.82 -23.57 -3.83
CA VAL A 307 -12.41 -23.38 -2.43
C VAL A 307 -13.55 -23.74 -1.46
N PHE A 308 -13.20 -24.03 -0.21
CA PHE A 308 -14.20 -24.26 0.85
C PHE A 308 -15.15 -23.05 1.04
N PRO A 309 -16.46 -23.24 1.33
CA PRO A 309 -17.44 -22.15 1.34
C PRO A 309 -17.06 -20.94 2.20
N PHE A 310 -16.63 -21.13 3.45
CA PHE A 310 -16.23 -20.01 4.32
C PHE A 310 -14.98 -19.26 3.82
N MET A 311 -14.06 -19.95 3.11
CA MET A 311 -12.95 -19.26 2.45
C MET A 311 -13.45 -18.42 1.27
N LYS A 312 -14.43 -18.92 0.53
CA LYS A 312 -15.06 -18.19 -0.56
C LYS A 312 -15.73 -16.91 -0.06
N GLU A 313 -16.51 -17.04 1.00
CA GLU A 313 -17.19 -15.94 1.67
C GLU A 313 -16.20 -14.90 2.21
N PHE A 314 -15.13 -15.35 2.87
CA PHE A 314 -14.08 -14.46 3.35
C PHE A 314 -13.45 -13.64 2.21
N ILE A 315 -13.07 -14.27 1.09
CA ILE A 315 -12.51 -13.55 -0.05
C ILE A 315 -13.53 -12.60 -0.68
N ASN A 316 -14.82 -12.96 -0.70
CA ASN A 316 -15.89 -12.06 -1.15
C ASN A 316 -15.96 -10.81 -0.26
N HIS A 317 -15.88 -10.97 1.07
CA HIS A 317 -15.86 -9.83 1.99
C HIS A 317 -14.63 -8.92 1.81
N LEU A 318 -13.47 -9.48 1.44
CA LEU A 318 -12.29 -8.67 1.09
C LEU A 318 -12.51 -7.89 -0.22
N THR A 319 -12.94 -8.59 -1.27
CA THR A 319 -13.06 -8.02 -2.61
C THR A 319 -14.17 -6.97 -2.70
N GLU A 320 -15.31 -7.16 -2.00
CA GLU A 320 -16.39 -6.17 -1.97
C GLU A 320 -15.98 -4.85 -1.29
N ARG A 321 -14.98 -4.93 -0.40
CA ARG A 321 -14.36 -3.80 0.32
C ARG A 321 -13.08 -3.30 -0.33
N ASN A 322 -12.87 -3.62 -1.62
CA ASN A 322 -11.73 -3.13 -2.40
C ASN A 322 -10.36 -3.41 -1.75
N PHE A 323 -10.19 -4.61 -1.17
CA PHE A 323 -8.93 -5.07 -0.60
C PHE A 323 -7.77 -4.92 -1.60
N GLN A 324 -6.65 -4.36 -1.14
CA GLN A 324 -5.51 -3.99 -2.01
C GLN A 324 -4.24 -3.71 -1.19
N ASN A 325 -3.11 -3.57 -1.88
CA ASN A 325 -1.80 -3.22 -1.28
C ASN A 325 -1.34 -4.25 -0.22
N ARG A 326 -1.42 -5.54 -0.53
CA ARG A 326 -1.07 -6.63 0.40
C ARG A 326 -0.19 -7.68 -0.26
N THR A 327 0.63 -8.33 0.55
CA THR A 327 1.30 -9.57 0.16
C THR A 327 0.41 -10.75 0.56
N VAL A 328 0.12 -11.64 -0.39
CA VAL A 328 -0.75 -12.81 -0.18
C VAL A 328 0.01 -14.11 -0.39
N ALA A 329 -0.04 -14.98 0.60
CA ALA A 329 0.51 -16.34 0.55
C ALA A 329 -0.63 -17.37 0.52
N LEU A 330 -0.40 -18.50 -0.14
CA LEU A 330 -1.42 -19.51 -0.36
C LEU A 330 -0.98 -20.89 0.11
N ILE A 331 -1.89 -21.57 0.81
CA ILE A 331 -1.78 -22.97 1.22
C ILE A 331 -3.04 -23.69 0.74
N GLU A 332 -2.88 -24.74 -0.04
CA GLU A 332 -3.98 -25.61 -0.44
C GLU A 332 -3.83 -27.02 0.13
N ASN A 333 -4.96 -27.67 0.40
CA ASN A 333 -5.01 -29.10 0.68
C ASN A 333 -5.90 -29.82 -0.35
N GLY A 334 -5.42 -30.90 -0.95
CA GLY A 334 -6.20 -31.71 -1.88
C GLY A 334 -5.60 -33.09 -2.10
N SER A 335 -6.43 -34.10 -2.35
CA SER A 335 -5.97 -35.49 -2.43
C SER A 335 -5.63 -35.95 -3.85
N TRP A 336 -6.46 -35.61 -4.84
CA TRP A 336 -6.30 -36.08 -6.24
C TRP A 336 -6.25 -34.96 -7.28
N SER A 337 -6.80 -33.78 -6.98
CA SER A 337 -6.80 -32.62 -7.88
C SER A 337 -6.89 -31.31 -7.10
N PRO A 338 -5.79 -30.86 -6.45
CA PRO A 338 -5.73 -29.55 -5.80
C PRO A 338 -5.98 -28.43 -6.81
N LEU A 339 -6.90 -27.51 -6.48
CA LEU A 339 -7.24 -26.35 -7.31
C LEU A 339 -7.35 -25.05 -6.50
N ALA A 340 -7.47 -25.15 -5.17
CA ALA A 340 -7.76 -24.01 -4.31
C ALA A 340 -6.78 -22.85 -4.48
N ASN A 341 -5.47 -23.10 -4.67
CA ASN A 341 -4.52 -22.03 -4.92
C ASN A 341 -4.84 -21.23 -6.19
N LYS A 342 -5.20 -21.93 -7.28
CA LYS A 342 -5.59 -21.28 -8.54
C LYS A 342 -6.85 -20.46 -8.36
N THR A 343 -7.87 -21.04 -7.74
CA THR A 343 -9.16 -20.38 -7.48
C THR A 343 -8.98 -19.12 -6.62
N MET A 344 -8.23 -19.19 -5.51
CA MET A 344 -8.00 -18.02 -4.65
C MET A 344 -7.29 -16.88 -5.40
N LYS A 345 -6.32 -17.20 -6.28
CA LYS A 345 -5.67 -16.20 -7.14
C LYS A 345 -6.66 -15.54 -8.10
N GLU A 346 -7.53 -16.32 -8.73
CA GLU A 346 -8.55 -15.82 -9.65
C GLU A 346 -9.55 -14.91 -8.92
N MET A 347 -9.99 -15.28 -7.73
CA MET A 347 -10.92 -14.46 -6.93
C MET A 347 -10.31 -13.11 -6.52
N LEU A 348 -9.00 -13.05 -6.25
CA LEU A 348 -8.28 -11.82 -5.92
C LEU A 348 -7.78 -11.03 -7.14
N SER A 349 -8.01 -11.50 -8.36
CA SER A 349 -7.46 -10.87 -9.57
C SER A 349 -7.96 -9.44 -9.83
N GLY A 350 -9.14 -9.09 -9.30
CA GLY A 350 -9.69 -7.74 -9.36
C GLY A 350 -9.12 -6.77 -8.32
N CYS A 351 -8.38 -7.27 -7.32
CA CYS A 351 -7.75 -6.47 -6.28
C CYS A 351 -6.51 -5.75 -6.83
N LYS A 352 -6.31 -4.50 -6.39
CA LYS A 352 -5.15 -3.70 -6.82
C LYS A 352 -3.92 -4.03 -5.98
N ASN A 353 -2.75 -4.03 -6.61
CA ASN A 353 -1.45 -4.12 -5.93
C ASN A 353 -1.34 -5.31 -4.94
N ILE A 354 -1.96 -6.45 -5.27
CA ILE A 354 -1.73 -7.70 -4.55
C ILE A 354 -0.46 -8.35 -5.09
N THR A 355 0.48 -8.62 -4.20
CA THR A 355 1.71 -9.34 -4.52
C THR A 355 1.60 -10.75 -3.96
N PHE A 356 1.60 -11.77 -4.81
CA PHE A 356 1.63 -13.15 -4.34
C PHE A 356 3.06 -13.55 -3.98
N THR A 357 3.21 -14.35 -2.93
CA THR A 357 4.51 -15.00 -2.63
C THR A 357 4.91 -15.93 -3.78
N ASN A 358 6.21 -16.04 -4.01
CA ASN A 358 6.80 -16.97 -4.97
C ASN A 358 6.61 -18.42 -4.50
N ASN A 359 6.69 -18.65 -3.19
CA ASN A 359 6.44 -19.95 -2.59
C ASN A 359 4.94 -20.11 -2.27
N SER A 360 4.42 -21.30 -2.49
CA SER A 360 3.08 -21.73 -2.03
C SER A 360 3.17 -23.15 -1.49
N VAL A 361 2.24 -23.54 -0.62
CA VAL A 361 2.25 -24.87 0.00
C VAL A 361 1.09 -25.69 -0.53
N THR A 362 1.38 -26.90 -1.03
CA THR A 362 0.36 -27.87 -1.43
C THR A 362 0.45 -29.10 -0.52
N ILE A 363 -0.62 -29.35 0.24
CA ILE A 363 -0.77 -30.51 1.11
C ILE A 363 -1.51 -31.61 0.33
N LYS A 364 -0.89 -32.77 0.18
CA LYS A 364 -1.55 -33.95 -0.41
C LYS A 364 -2.17 -34.84 0.67
N SER A 365 -3.40 -34.50 1.05
CA SER A 365 -4.20 -35.10 2.14
C SER A 365 -3.65 -34.87 3.55
N ALA A 366 -2.36 -35.11 3.78
CA ALA A 366 -1.71 -34.99 5.09
C ALA A 366 -0.36 -34.29 5.03
N VAL A 367 0.00 -33.60 6.13
CA VAL A 367 1.30 -32.93 6.28
C VAL A 367 2.42 -33.97 6.33
N LYS A 368 3.40 -33.81 5.44
CA LYS A 368 4.61 -34.65 5.34
C LYS A 368 5.86 -33.77 5.22
N ASN A 369 7.04 -34.37 5.11
CA ASN A 369 8.33 -33.66 5.08
C ASN A 369 8.41 -32.62 3.94
N ASP A 370 7.94 -32.95 2.75
CA ASP A 370 7.84 -32.03 1.62
C ASP A 370 6.96 -30.79 1.92
N THR A 371 5.86 -31.01 2.65
CA THR A 371 4.99 -29.92 3.13
C THR A 371 5.73 -29.04 4.13
N ILE A 372 6.50 -29.64 5.05
CA ILE A 372 7.28 -28.91 6.07
C ILE A 372 8.35 -28.04 5.39
N GLU A 373 9.08 -28.57 4.42
CA GLU A 373 10.08 -27.82 3.64
C GLU A 373 9.45 -26.66 2.86
N ALA A 374 8.26 -26.87 2.29
CA ALA A 374 7.51 -25.80 1.62
C ALA A 374 7.06 -24.70 2.60
N ILE A 375 6.63 -25.08 3.80
CA ILE A 375 6.29 -24.14 4.88
C ILE A 375 7.54 -23.37 5.32
N ASP A 376 8.71 -24.01 5.40
CA ASP A 376 9.97 -23.35 5.73
C ASP A 376 10.29 -22.24 4.72
N LYS A 377 10.28 -22.56 3.42
CA LYS A 377 10.50 -21.58 2.34
C LYS A 377 9.49 -20.44 2.37
N LEU A 378 8.21 -20.76 2.58
CA LEU A 378 7.16 -19.74 2.68
C LEU A 378 7.36 -18.82 3.89
N SER A 379 7.74 -19.38 5.04
CA SER A 379 8.01 -18.60 6.25
C SER A 379 9.25 -17.71 6.10
N ASP A 380 10.30 -18.16 5.40
CA ASP A 380 11.46 -17.32 5.06
C ASP A 380 11.05 -16.11 4.21
N GLU A 381 10.27 -16.35 3.16
CA GLU A 381 9.79 -15.29 2.28
C GLU A 381 8.90 -14.28 3.02
N LEU A 382 7.95 -14.77 3.82
CA LEU A 382 7.06 -13.90 4.60
C LEU A 382 7.81 -13.12 5.70
N CYS A 383 8.89 -13.66 6.25
CA CYS A 383 9.66 -13.02 7.31
C CYS A 383 10.96 -12.34 6.83
N GLN A 384 11.24 -12.28 5.52
CA GLN A 384 12.50 -11.74 5.01
C GLN A 384 12.87 -10.38 5.61
N ASN A 385 11.91 -9.45 5.64
CA ASN A 385 12.13 -8.11 6.20
C ASN A 385 12.36 -8.15 7.72
N TYR A 386 11.65 -9.01 8.44
CA TYR A 386 11.78 -9.16 9.90
C TYR A 386 13.13 -9.77 10.27
N ILE A 387 13.59 -10.75 9.51
CA ILE A 387 14.91 -11.37 9.66
C ILE A 387 16.00 -10.34 9.36
N ALA A 388 15.87 -9.56 8.29
CA ALA A 388 16.85 -8.54 7.90
C ALA A 388 16.97 -7.38 8.93
N GLN A 389 15.90 -7.10 9.68
CA GLN A 389 15.88 -6.08 10.74
C GLN A 389 16.30 -6.63 12.11
N SER A 390 16.36 -7.95 12.28
CA SER A 390 16.69 -8.57 13.58
C SER A 390 18.18 -8.46 13.89
N ASP A 391 18.49 -8.09 15.13
CA ASP A 391 19.87 -7.94 15.59
C ASP A 391 20.66 -9.26 15.57
N ASP A 392 19.98 -10.38 15.81
CA ASP A 392 20.55 -11.72 15.97
C ASP A 392 20.44 -12.60 14.71
N LYS A 393 19.44 -12.37 13.85
CA LYS A 393 19.14 -13.22 12.69
C LYS A 393 19.54 -12.63 11.34
N ALA A 394 19.80 -11.32 11.28
CA ALA A 394 20.18 -10.67 10.03
C ALA A 394 21.55 -11.17 9.52
N ASN A 395 21.64 -11.43 8.21
CA ASN A 395 22.93 -11.61 7.54
C ASN A 395 23.60 -10.24 7.36
N LYS A 396 24.40 -9.80 8.35
CA LYS A 396 25.08 -8.50 8.35
C LYS A 396 26.22 -8.37 7.33
N HIS A 397 26.52 -9.44 6.58
CA HIS A 397 27.61 -9.49 5.60
C HIS A 397 27.12 -9.82 4.18
N ASP A 398 25.83 -9.67 3.89
CA ASP A 398 25.30 -9.80 2.54
C ASP A 398 25.71 -8.61 1.66
N MET A 399 26.82 -8.77 0.92
CA MET A 399 27.31 -7.74 0.00
C MET A 399 26.40 -7.54 -1.22
N SER A 400 25.39 -8.39 -1.43
CA SER A 400 24.38 -8.13 -2.47
C SER A 400 23.58 -6.85 -2.20
N ALA A 401 23.58 -6.35 -0.95
CA ALA A 401 23.03 -5.05 -0.59
C ALA A 401 23.65 -3.90 -1.42
N LEU A 402 24.92 -4.00 -1.82
CA LEU A 402 25.57 -3.00 -2.67
C LEU A 402 24.92 -2.91 -4.07
N PHE A 403 24.35 -4.00 -4.58
CA PHE A 403 23.61 -4.02 -5.85
C PHE A 403 22.23 -3.35 -5.73
N LYS A 404 21.78 -2.98 -4.53
CA LYS A 404 20.55 -2.18 -4.33
C LYS A 404 20.80 -0.69 -4.48
N ILE A 405 22.06 -0.24 -4.57
CA ILE A 405 22.38 1.14 -4.94
C ILE A 405 22.00 1.35 -6.41
N GLY A 406 21.26 2.42 -6.70
CA GLY A 406 20.83 2.74 -8.06
C GLY A 406 22.01 3.16 -8.94
N TYR A 407 22.25 2.43 -10.04
CA TYR A 407 23.26 2.75 -11.04
C TYR A 407 22.68 2.68 -12.45
N GLY A 408 23.03 3.66 -13.28
CA GLY A 408 22.88 3.55 -14.73
C GLY A 408 24.04 2.78 -15.37
N LEU A 409 23.91 2.47 -16.65
CA LEU A 409 24.99 1.94 -17.48
C LEU A 409 25.34 2.97 -18.56
N TYR A 410 26.63 3.22 -18.69
CA TYR A 410 27.16 4.31 -19.51
C TYR A 410 28.28 3.81 -20.41
N VAL A 411 28.37 4.37 -21.62
CA VAL A 411 29.61 4.28 -22.42
C VAL A 411 30.42 5.53 -22.17
N VAL A 412 31.61 5.37 -21.57
CA VAL A 412 32.56 6.47 -21.43
C VAL A 412 33.51 6.45 -22.61
N THR A 413 33.61 7.57 -23.34
CA THR A 413 34.49 7.69 -24.51
C THR A 413 35.69 8.58 -24.22
N SER A 414 36.80 8.27 -24.90
CA SER A 414 38.11 8.90 -24.74
C SER A 414 38.90 8.75 -26.03
N ASN A 415 39.90 9.60 -26.27
CA ASN A 415 40.77 9.52 -27.44
C ASN A 415 42.21 9.85 -27.01
N ASP A 416 43.18 9.05 -27.45
CA ASP A 416 44.60 9.18 -27.07
C ASP A 416 45.40 10.10 -28.02
N GLY A 417 44.71 10.80 -28.92
CA GLY A 417 45.28 11.58 -30.01
C GLY A 417 45.46 10.81 -31.31
N LYS A 418 45.22 9.48 -31.32
CA LYS A 418 45.36 8.62 -32.50
C LYS A 418 44.07 7.91 -32.86
N LYS A 419 43.32 7.42 -31.86
CA LYS A 419 42.08 6.68 -32.08
C LYS A 419 41.03 6.93 -31.01
N ASP A 420 39.77 6.83 -31.41
CA ASP A 420 38.65 6.82 -30.48
C ASP A 420 38.59 5.49 -29.72
N ASN A 421 38.17 5.58 -28.47
CA ASN A 421 38.03 4.45 -27.58
C ASN A 421 36.83 4.66 -26.63
N GLY A 422 36.25 3.57 -26.16
CA GLY A 422 35.16 3.59 -25.20
C GLY A 422 35.16 2.39 -24.27
N LEU A 423 34.51 2.52 -23.13
CA LEU A 423 34.25 1.41 -22.20
C LEU A 423 32.88 1.53 -21.54
N ILE A 424 32.36 0.40 -21.05
CA ILE A 424 31.19 0.40 -20.17
C ILE A 424 31.60 0.76 -18.74
N VAL A 425 30.84 1.67 -18.13
CA VAL A 425 30.97 2.08 -16.73
C VAL A 425 29.57 2.07 -16.11
N ASN A 426 29.45 1.68 -14.84
CA ASN A 426 28.21 1.78 -14.05
C ASN A 426 28.30 2.83 -12.94
N THR A 427 29.49 3.35 -12.67
CA THR A 427 29.74 4.30 -11.58
C THR A 427 29.94 5.70 -12.15
N VAL A 428 28.82 6.37 -12.41
CA VAL A 428 28.75 7.79 -12.79
C VAL A 428 27.71 8.47 -11.89
N THR A 429 28.08 9.60 -11.30
CA THR A 429 27.13 10.41 -10.50
C THR A 429 27.42 11.89 -10.64
N GLN A 430 26.38 12.72 -10.61
CA GLN A 430 26.55 14.15 -10.35
C GLN A 430 26.98 14.33 -8.89
N VAL A 431 27.98 15.18 -8.66
CA VAL A 431 28.54 15.43 -7.32
C VAL A 431 28.42 16.90 -6.89
N SER A 432 28.03 17.78 -7.80
CA SER A 432 27.71 19.20 -7.52
C SER A 432 26.84 19.75 -8.67
N ASP A 433 25.89 20.63 -8.37
CA ASP A 433 25.05 21.33 -9.34
C ASP A 433 25.53 22.78 -9.61
N SER A 434 26.24 23.40 -8.65
CA SER A 434 26.73 24.78 -8.73
C SER A 434 28.19 24.90 -8.23
N PRO A 435 29.21 24.68 -9.10
CA PRO A 435 29.09 24.38 -10.52
C PRO A 435 28.80 22.90 -10.79
N ASN A 436 28.28 22.59 -11.99
CA ASN A 436 28.00 21.22 -12.41
C ASN A 436 29.27 20.35 -12.44
N ARG A 437 29.28 19.28 -11.65
CA ARG A 437 30.37 18.31 -11.59
C ARG A 437 29.86 16.88 -11.66
N VAL A 438 30.57 16.05 -12.42
CA VAL A 438 30.29 14.62 -12.56
C VAL A 438 31.53 13.82 -12.14
N ALA A 439 31.32 12.81 -11.31
CA ALA A 439 32.34 11.83 -10.97
C ALA A 439 32.18 10.57 -11.82
N VAL A 440 33.28 10.06 -12.35
CA VAL A 440 33.34 8.82 -13.14
C VAL A 440 34.43 7.93 -12.58
N ASN A 441 34.07 6.72 -12.11
CA ASN A 441 35.05 5.76 -11.60
C ASN A 441 35.42 4.74 -12.68
N ILE A 442 36.72 4.56 -12.90
CA ILE A 442 37.23 3.65 -13.92
C ILE A 442 38.32 2.78 -13.32
N ASN A 443 38.23 1.47 -13.53
CA ASN A 443 39.26 0.52 -13.13
C ASN A 443 40.60 0.85 -13.82
N LYS A 444 41.69 0.89 -13.04
CA LYS A 444 43.03 1.27 -13.53
C LYS A 444 43.59 0.35 -14.61
N GLN A 445 43.07 -0.87 -14.74
CA GLN A 445 43.48 -1.82 -15.79
C GLN A 445 42.90 -1.45 -17.18
N ASN A 446 41.79 -0.69 -17.22
CA ASN A 446 41.17 -0.29 -18.47
C ASN A 446 42.02 0.74 -19.21
N TYR A 447 42.15 0.56 -20.53
CA TYR A 447 42.90 1.48 -21.38
C TYR A 447 42.41 2.92 -21.27
N SER A 448 41.09 3.10 -21.21
CA SER A 448 40.46 4.41 -21.08
C SER A 448 40.88 5.15 -19.80
N HIS A 449 41.19 4.46 -18.70
CA HIS A 449 41.71 5.11 -17.49
C HIS A 449 42.99 5.89 -17.78
N HIS A 450 43.96 5.24 -18.43
CA HIS A 450 45.23 5.87 -18.75
C HIS A 450 45.07 6.99 -19.77
N VAL A 451 44.22 6.80 -20.79
CA VAL A 451 43.93 7.82 -21.80
C VAL A 451 43.33 9.06 -21.14
N ILE A 452 42.31 8.90 -20.31
CA ILE A 452 41.63 10.02 -19.63
C ILE A 452 42.58 10.70 -18.64
N LYS A 453 43.41 9.94 -17.92
CA LYS A 453 44.43 10.50 -17.02
C LYS A 453 45.49 11.31 -17.78
N GLN A 454 45.80 10.94 -19.02
CA GLN A 454 46.74 11.66 -19.87
C GLN A 454 46.11 12.91 -20.51
N THR A 455 44.91 12.81 -21.03
CA THR A 455 44.28 13.88 -21.83
C THR A 455 43.44 14.84 -21.02
N GLY A 456 42.99 14.44 -19.83
CA GLY A 456 42.07 15.20 -19.00
C GLY A 456 40.67 15.36 -19.60
N LYS A 457 40.31 14.56 -20.61
CA LYS A 457 39.03 14.65 -21.31
C LYS A 457 38.36 13.29 -21.38
N LEU A 458 37.05 13.29 -21.21
CA LEU A 458 36.18 12.13 -21.42
C LEU A 458 34.79 12.60 -21.79
N ASN A 459 33.99 11.71 -22.35
CA ASN A 459 32.56 11.91 -22.38
C ASN A 459 31.81 10.76 -21.69
N VAL A 460 30.61 11.04 -21.22
CA VAL A 460 29.65 10.05 -20.71
C VAL A 460 28.47 9.96 -21.68
N ASN A 461 28.18 8.77 -22.15
CA ASN A 461 26.99 8.46 -22.96
C ASN A 461 26.04 7.61 -22.10
N CYS A 462 24.87 8.15 -21.75
CA CYS A 462 23.86 7.45 -20.96
C CYS A 462 23.11 6.47 -21.85
N LEU A 463 23.33 5.16 -21.66
CA LEU A 463 22.65 4.15 -22.46
C LEU A 463 21.16 4.17 -22.14
N SER A 464 20.32 4.06 -23.16
CA SER A 464 18.89 3.85 -22.99
C SER A 464 18.55 2.36 -22.90
N VAL A 465 17.37 2.02 -22.40
CA VAL A 465 16.84 0.64 -22.37
C VAL A 465 16.76 -0.04 -23.74
N GLU A 466 16.92 0.71 -24.83
CA GLU A 466 16.97 0.19 -26.20
C GLU A 466 18.36 -0.34 -26.61
N ALA A 467 19.40 -0.14 -25.78
CA ALA A 467 20.74 -0.60 -26.08
C ALA A 467 20.80 -2.14 -26.11
N PRO A 468 21.11 -2.76 -27.27
CA PRO A 468 21.19 -4.21 -27.37
C PRO A 468 22.46 -4.72 -26.68
N PHE A 469 22.47 -6.03 -26.36
CA PHE A 469 23.64 -6.69 -25.74
C PHE A 469 24.95 -6.45 -26.51
N SER A 470 24.89 -6.33 -27.84
CA SER A 470 26.05 -6.07 -28.70
C SER A 470 26.78 -4.75 -28.40
N VAL A 471 26.11 -3.76 -27.80
CA VAL A 471 26.78 -2.54 -27.30
C VAL A 471 27.72 -2.88 -26.14
N PHE A 472 27.26 -3.76 -25.23
CA PHE A 472 28.05 -4.22 -24.08
C PHE A 472 29.18 -5.15 -24.51
N GLU A 473 28.96 -6.00 -25.51
CA GLU A 473 30.04 -6.82 -26.08
C GLU A 473 31.17 -5.96 -26.64
N ARG A 474 30.80 -4.93 -27.42
CA ARG A 474 31.75 -4.02 -28.07
C ARG A 474 32.53 -3.16 -27.08
N PHE A 475 31.84 -2.51 -26.13
CA PHE A 475 32.49 -1.56 -25.23
C PHE A 475 32.95 -2.20 -23.90
N GLY A 476 32.31 -3.28 -23.45
CA GLY A 476 32.60 -3.93 -22.17
C GLY A 476 33.54 -5.12 -22.24
N PHE A 477 33.52 -5.94 -23.31
CA PHE A 477 34.28 -7.21 -23.36
C PHE A 477 35.52 -7.16 -24.24
N GLN A 478 35.80 -6.02 -24.88
CA GLN A 478 36.96 -5.84 -25.75
C GLN A 478 37.91 -4.78 -25.16
N SER A 479 39.22 -4.98 -25.33
CA SER A 479 40.22 -3.99 -24.93
C SER A 479 40.48 -2.99 -26.06
N GLY A 480 40.35 -1.70 -25.76
CA GLY A 480 40.69 -0.64 -26.72
C GLY A 480 42.17 -0.59 -27.08
N ARG A 481 43.05 -1.32 -26.37
CA ARG A 481 44.47 -1.45 -26.74
C ARG A 481 44.62 -2.20 -28.07
N THR A 482 43.81 -3.23 -28.28
CA THR A 482 43.96 -4.19 -29.39
C THR A 482 42.86 -4.11 -30.43
N VAL A 483 41.67 -3.62 -30.07
CA VAL A 483 40.51 -3.56 -30.96
C VAL A 483 40.10 -2.11 -31.21
N ASP A 484 39.81 -1.78 -32.46
CA ASP A 484 39.10 -0.55 -32.81
C ASP A 484 37.59 -0.76 -32.58
N LYS A 485 37.09 -0.20 -31.48
CA LYS A 485 35.69 -0.34 -31.08
C LYS A 485 34.74 0.48 -31.96
N PHE A 486 35.25 1.44 -32.75
CA PHE A 486 34.46 2.35 -33.58
C PHE A 486 34.48 2.01 -35.07
N ALA A 487 35.18 0.95 -35.50
CA ALA A 487 35.38 0.60 -36.91
C ALA A 487 34.08 0.51 -37.75
N ASP A 488 32.98 0.00 -37.18
CA ASP A 488 31.69 -0.16 -37.88
C ASP A 488 30.69 0.96 -37.57
N PHE A 489 31.19 2.06 -37.01
CA PHE A 489 30.36 3.09 -36.43
C PHE A 489 30.73 4.45 -37.02
N LYS A 490 29.72 5.27 -37.29
CA LYS A 490 29.95 6.68 -37.65
C LYS A 490 29.74 7.53 -36.40
N PRO A 491 30.79 7.78 -35.59
CA PRO A 491 30.64 8.59 -34.39
C PRO A 491 30.26 10.03 -34.72
N LEU A 492 29.57 10.66 -33.78
CA LEU A 492 29.44 12.10 -33.71
C LEU A 492 30.49 12.64 -32.74
N TYR A 493 30.84 13.91 -32.81
CA TYR A 493 31.89 14.50 -31.96
C TYR A 493 31.34 15.68 -31.16
N SER A 494 31.71 15.74 -29.89
CA SER A 494 31.45 16.85 -28.99
C SER A 494 32.49 17.96 -29.15
N ASP A 495 32.24 19.11 -28.52
CA ASP A 495 33.10 20.29 -28.63
C ASP A 495 34.52 20.05 -28.05
N ASN A 496 34.68 19.07 -27.16
CA ASN A 496 35.99 18.68 -26.62
C ASN A 496 36.82 17.80 -27.59
N GLY A 497 36.24 17.42 -28.74
CA GLY A 497 36.87 16.60 -29.78
C GLY A 497 36.72 15.09 -29.63
N LEU A 498 35.95 14.61 -28.65
CA LEU A 498 35.75 13.18 -28.38
C LEU A 498 34.48 12.63 -29.04
N ALA A 499 34.53 11.38 -29.45
CA ALA A 499 33.38 10.69 -30.02
C ALA A 499 32.22 10.51 -29.01
N PHE A 500 30.99 10.51 -29.49
CA PHE A 500 29.80 10.10 -28.77
C PHE A 500 28.86 9.27 -29.64
N LEU A 501 27.99 8.49 -29.01
CA LEU A 501 27.13 7.52 -29.68
C LEU A 501 25.90 8.21 -30.32
N PRO A 502 25.66 8.12 -31.65
CA PRO A 502 24.43 8.58 -32.29
C PRO A 502 23.15 7.81 -31.94
N ARG A 503 23.24 6.63 -31.32
CA ARG A 503 22.09 5.74 -31.07
C ARG A 503 22.27 5.00 -29.74
N TYR A 504 21.17 4.46 -29.22
CA TYR A 504 21.10 3.68 -27.98
C TYR A 504 21.45 4.49 -26.72
N ILE A 505 21.36 5.81 -26.82
CA ILE A 505 21.61 6.73 -25.70
C ILE A 505 20.42 7.68 -25.56
N ASN A 506 20.11 8.07 -24.33
CA ASN A 506 19.10 9.09 -24.04
C ASN A 506 19.71 10.44 -23.67
N ALA A 507 20.98 10.46 -23.27
CA ALA A 507 21.71 11.68 -22.95
C ALA A 507 23.21 11.50 -23.16
N PHE A 508 23.90 12.63 -23.29
CA PHE A 508 25.34 12.70 -23.46
C PHE A 508 25.91 13.91 -22.72
N MET A 509 27.10 13.76 -22.14
CA MET A 509 27.83 14.83 -21.46
C MET A 509 29.31 14.82 -21.85
N SER A 510 29.84 15.98 -22.23
CA SER A 510 31.25 16.26 -22.48
C SER A 510 31.89 16.77 -21.21
N LEU A 511 33.01 16.15 -20.81
CA LEU A 511 33.63 16.36 -19.50
C LEU A 511 35.12 16.71 -19.61
N GLU A 512 35.56 17.60 -18.74
CA GLU A 512 36.97 17.93 -18.52
C GLU A 512 37.35 17.62 -17.07
N VAL A 513 38.41 16.84 -16.88
CA VAL A 513 38.88 16.41 -15.56
C VAL A 513 39.46 17.61 -14.81
N GLU A 514 38.98 17.84 -13.58
CA GLU A 514 39.52 18.84 -12.67
C GLU A 514 40.29 18.21 -11.50
N ASN A 515 39.85 17.04 -11.05
CA ASN A 515 40.50 16.34 -9.94
C ASN A 515 40.50 14.82 -10.16
N TYR A 516 41.45 14.15 -9.54
CA TYR A 516 41.63 12.71 -9.58
C TYR A 516 41.80 12.17 -8.15
N VAL A 517 40.95 11.22 -7.76
CA VAL A 517 41.05 10.52 -6.48
C VAL A 517 41.43 9.07 -6.75
N ASP A 518 42.44 8.59 -6.03
CA ASP A 518 42.88 7.20 -6.09
C ASP A 518 42.07 6.35 -5.11
N LEU A 519 41.36 5.33 -5.62
CA LEU A 519 40.55 4.38 -4.85
C LEU A 519 41.14 2.96 -4.94
N ASP A 520 42.46 2.87 -4.99
CA ASP A 520 43.23 1.63 -5.11
C ASP A 520 43.04 0.92 -6.47
N THR A 521 41.99 0.11 -6.65
CA THR A 521 41.74 -0.57 -7.93
C THR A 521 41.15 0.35 -9.00
N HIS A 522 40.51 1.44 -8.58
CA HIS A 522 39.84 2.41 -9.44
C HIS A 522 40.43 3.81 -9.30
N GLY A 523 40.30 4.62 -10.35
CA GLY A 523 40.47 6.06 -10.28
C GLY A 523 39.14 6.77 -10.46
N MET A 524 38.84 7.71 -9.56
CA MET A 524 37.69 8.61 -9.68
C MET A 524 38.13 9.90 -10.36
N PHE A 525 37.53 10.20 -11.50
CA PHE A 525 37.71 11.46 -12.21
C PHE A 525 36.56 12.40 -11.87
N ILE A 526 36.84 13.51 -11.17
CA ILE A 526 35.87 14.57 -10.91
C ILE A 526 36.01 15.62 -12.00
N CYS A 527 34.94 15.83 -12.74
CA CYS A 527 34.98 16.54 -13.99
C CYS A 527 33.98 17.69 -14.03
N LYS A 528 34.38 18.81 -14.63
CA LYS A 528 33.44 19.86 -15.02
C LYS A 528 32.69 19.45 -16.28
N VAL A 529 31.40 19.76 -16.32
CA VAL A 529 30.57 19.58 -17.52
C VAL A 529 30.78 20.78 -18.43
N SER A 530 31.29 20.55 -19.63
CA SER A 530 31.48 21.60 -20.64
C SER A 530 30.33 21.64 -21.65
N GLU A 531 29.66 20.51 -21.88
CA GLU A 531 28.52 20.38 -22.79
C GLU A 531 27.63 19.21 -22.33
N ALA A 532 26.31 19.35 -22.48
CA ALA A 532 25.35 18.28 -22.21
C ALA A 532 24.20 18.33 -23.22
N ARG A 533 23.71 17.16 -23.66
CA ARG A 533 22.62 17.03 -24.62
C ARG A 533 21.65 15.93 -24.18
N VAL A 534 20.35 16.23 -24.23
CA VAL A 534 19.29 15.22 -24.18
C VAL A 534 19.08 14.71 -25.61
N MET A 535 19.13 13.40 -25.79
CA MET A 535 19.08 12.71 -27.07
C MET A 535 17.74 12.01 -27.32
N SER A 536 17.03 11.60 -26.25
CA SER A 536 15.66 11.08 -26.31
C SER A 536 15.01 11.05 -24.91
N ASP A 537 13.69 10.92 -24.87
CA ASP A 537 12.91 10.73 -23.63
C ASP A 537 12.86 9.25 -23.16
N LYS A 538 13.71 8.40 -23.74
CA LYS A 538 13.76 6.96 -23.37
C LYS A 538 14.42 6.79 -22.00
N GLU A 539 13.92 5.82 -21.24
CA GLU A 539 14.48 5.48 -19.93
C GLU A 539 15.97 5.09 -19.99
N THR A 540 16.70 5.44 -18.93
CA THR A 540 18.12 5.07 -18.79
C THR A 540 18.24 3.58 -18.48
N MET A 541 19.20 2.92 -19.13
CA MET A 541 19.58 1.54 -18.82
C MET A 541 20.11 1.48 -17.39
N SER A 542 19.30 1.01 -16.44
CA SER A 542 19.78 0.70 -15.11
C SER A 542 20.54 -0.62 -15.10
N TYR A 543 21.42 -0.80 -14.12
CA TYR A 543 22.13 -2.07 -13.93
C TYR A 543 21.15 -3.24 -13.74
N ASN A 544 20.06 -3.04 -13.00
CA ASN A 544 19.02 -4.05 -12.79
C ASN A 544 18.29 -4.40 -14.08
N TYR A 545 17.87 -3.39 -14.85
CA TYR A 545 17.20 -3.62 -16.14
C TYR A 545 18.08 -4.44 -17.09
N TYR A 546 19.39 -4.12 -17.14
CA TYR A 546 20.35 -4.88 -17.92
C TYR A 546 20.43 -6.36 -17.49
N GLN A 547 20.56 -6.64 -16.19
CA GLN A 547 20.64 -8.02 -15.71
C GLN A 547 19.37 -8.83 -16.02
N ASP A 548 18.21 -8.19 -15.89
CA ASP A 548 16.92 -8.87 -16.02
C ASP A 548 16.49 -9.09 -17.48
N HIS A 549 16.80 -8.14 -18.37
CA HIS A 549 16.21 -8.07 -19.72
C HIS A 549 17.22 -8.08 -20.87
N VAL A 550 18.47 -7.67 -20.66
CA VAL A 550 19.44 -7.44 -21.76
C VAL A 550 20.58 -8.46 -21.75
N LYS A 551 21.10 -8.80 -20.58
CA LYS A 551 22.13 -9.82 -20.42
C LYS A 551 21.55 -11.18 -20.83
N PRO A 552 22.14 -11.90 -21.80
CA PRO A 552 21.70 -13.23 -22.15
C PRO A 552 21.75 -14.14 -20.93
N LYS A 553 20.62 -14.80 -20.64
CA LYS A 553 20.60 -15.85 -19.62
C LYS A 553 21.32 -17.08 -20.19
N PRO A 554 22.28 -17.67 -19.45
CA PRO A 554 22.93 -18.89 -19.90
C PRO A 554 21.89 -20.01 -20.04
N ASN A 555 21.88 -20.68 -21.19
CA ASN A 555 21.02 -21.85 -21.43
C ASN A 555 21.75 -23.11 -20.94
N THR A 556 21.48 -23.51 -19.71
CA THR A 556 22.11 -24.65 -19.04
C THR A 556 21.37 -25.96 -19.22
N ASP A 557 20.18 -25.96 -19.84
CA ASP A 557 19.35 -27.16 -19.99
C ASP A 557 20.08 -28.28 -20.75
N GLY A 558 20.28 -29.41 -20.07
CA GLY A 558 20.91 -30.61 -20.62
C GLY A 558 22.42 -30.49 -20.85
N LYS A 559 23.07 -29.44 -20.33
CA LYS A 559 24.52 -29.23 -20.48
C LYS A 559 25.26 -29.53 -19.18
N LYS A 560 26.40 -30.22 -19.30
CA LYS A 560 27.32 -30.48 -18.18
C LYS A 560 28.60 -29.69 -18.35
N GLY A 561 29.00 -28.98 -17.31
CA GLY A 561 30.24 -28.19 -17.31
C GLY A 561 30.14 -26.94 -16.45
N PHE A 562 30.69 -25.83 -16.93
CA PHE A 562 30.86 -24.60 -16.17
C PHE A 562 30.31 -23.40 -16.94
N VAL A 563 29.65 -22.48 -16.25
CA VAL A 563 29.12 -21.24 -16.83
C VAL A 563 29.90 -20.03 -16.32
N CYS A 564 30.27 -19.13 -17.23
CA CYS A 564 30.92 -17.87 -16.90
C CYS A 564 29.91 -16.89 -16.30
N LYS A 565 30.09 -16.51 -15.03
CA LYS A 565 29.23 -15.56 -14.30
C LYS A 565 29.16 -14.18 -14.96
N VAL A 566 30.21 -13.80 -15.70
CA VAL A 566 30.33 -12.49 -16.33
C VAL A 566 29.50 -12.39 -17.61
N CYS A 567 29.62 -13.35 -18.54
CA CYS A 567 28.99 -13.26 -19.87
C CYS A 567 28.08 -14.42 -20.25
N GLY A 568 27.90 -15.41 -19.37
CA GLY A 568 27.04 -16.57 -19.62
C GLY A 568 27.62 -17.62 -20.59
N TYR A 569 28.90 -17.53 -20.94
CA TYR A 569 29.56 -18.55 -21.77
C TYR A 569 29.59 -19.90 -21.05
N ILE A 570 29.23 -20.97 -21.75
CA ILE A 570 29.25 -22.33 -21.20
C ILE A 570 30.47 -23.08 -21.74
N TYR A 571 31.32 -23.52 -20.83
CA TYR A 571 32.37 -24.50 -21.07
C TYR A 571 31.80 -25.89 -20.77
N GLU A 572 31.69 -26.75 -21.78
CA GLU A 572 31.23 -28.14 -21.60
C GLU A 572 32.44 -29.05 -21.38
N GLY A 573 32.56 -29.60 -20.17
CA GLY A 573 33.68 -30.46 -19.76
C GLY A 573 33.65 -30.77 -18.27
N ASP A 574 34.23 -31.91 -17.88
CA ASP A 574 34.18 -32.42 -16.49
C ASP A 574 35.00 -31.58 -15.50
N THR A 575 36.05 -30.91 -15.98
CA THR A 575 36.94 -30.05 -15.17
C THR A 575 37.32 -28.80 -15.95
N LEU A 576 37.23 -27.63 -15.32
CA LEU A 576 37.70 -26.37 -15.90
C LEU A 576 39.20 -26.18 -15.62
N PRO A 577 40.07 -26.00 -16.64
CA PRO A 577 41.48 -25.73 -16.42
C PRO A 577 41.70 -24.42 -15.62
N ASP A 578 42.66 -24.41 -14.69
CA ASP A 578 42.95 -23.24 -13.84
C ASP A 578 43.40 -22.00 -14.65
N ASP A 579 44.00 -22.23 -15.82
CA ASP A 579 44.45 -21.19 -16.76
C ASP A 579 43.42 -20.89 -17.86
N TYR A 580 42.20 -21.45 -17.76
CA TYR A 580 41.16 -21.22 -18.76
C TYR A 580 40.75 -19.75 -18.81
N ILE A 581 40.67 -19.22 -20.03
CA ILE A 581 40.24 -17.86 -20.31
C ILE A 581 38.97 -17.92 -21.15
N CYS A 582 37.89 -17.34 -20.63
CA CYS A 582 36.61 -17.26 -21.33
C CYS A 582 36.81 -16.68 -22.73
N PRO A 583 36.38 -17.36 -23.81
CA PRO A 583 36.61 -16.89 -25.17
C PRO A 583 35.82 -15.62 -25.48
N LEU A 584 34.71 -15.37 -24.78
CA LEU A 584 33.86 -14.19 -24.95
C LEU A 584 34.35 -12.98 -24.16
N CYS A 585 34.43 -13.07 -22.83
CA CYS A 585 34.76 -11.90 -21.98
C CYS A 585 36.22 -11.80 -21.54
N LYS A 586 37.05 -12.82 -21.84
CA LYS A 586 38.47 -12.89 -21.45
C LYS A 586 38.76 -12.93 -19.94
N HIS A 587 37.74 -13.20 -19.13
CA HIS A 587 37.91 -13.50 -17.71
C HIS A 587 38.46 -14.91 -17.48
N GLY A 588 39.20 -15.09 -16.38
CA GLY A 588 39.83 -16.36 -16.04
C GLY A 588 38.88 -17.39 -15.42
N ALA A 589 39.38 -18.59 -15.15
CA ALA A 589 38.62 -19.72 -14.60
C ALA A 589 37.88 -19.41 -13.29
N ILE A 590 38.39 -18.46 -12.47
CA ILE A 590 37.75 -18.01 -11.21
C ILE A 590 36.34 -17.42 -11.39
N ASP A 591 36.04 -16.92 -12.59
CA ASP A 591 34.75 -16.31 -12.92
C ASP A 591 33.75 -17.32 -13.49
N PHE A 592 34.07 -18.61 -13.44
CA PHE A 592 33.16 -19.70 -13.78
C PHE A 592 32.58 -20.36 -12.52
N GLU A 593 31.39 -20.93 -12.67
CA GLU A 593 30.73 -21.76 -11.66
C GLU A 593 30.21 -23.05 -12.31
N PRO A 594 30.17 -24.17 -11.57
CA PRO A 594 29.63 -25.42 -12.11
C PRO A 594 28.14 -25.28 -12.41
N ILE A 595 27.69 -25.94 -13.48
CA ILE A 595 26.26 -26.08 -13.79
C ILE A 595 25.72 -27.19 -12.89
N GLU A 596 24.87 -26.84 -11.93
CA GLU A 596 24.17 -27.79 -11.05
C GLU A 596 23.00 -28.44 -11.82
N ASP A 597 22.84 -29.76 -11.64
CA ASP A 597 21.81 -30.61 -12.30
C ASP A 597 20.36 -30.26 -11.86
#